data_AF-A0A838RSF5-F1
#
_entry.id   AF-A0A838RSF5-F1
#
_cell.length_a   1.000
_cell.length_b   1.000
_cell.length_c   1.000
_cell.angle_alpha   90.00
_cell.angle_beta   90.00
_cell.angle_gamma   90.00
#
_symmetry.space_group_name_H-M   'P 1'
#
loop_
_entity.id
_entity.type
_entity.pdbx_description
1 polymer ?
#
loop_
_entity_poly.entity_id
_entity_poly.type
_entity_poly.pdbx_seq_one_letter_code
_entity_poly.pdbx_strand_id
1 'polypeptide(L)'
;MNKNVILGVIVVLLIIGGIAVYANRNTAPDSTMEEVENNIEEMDQGTTETTTTTTTTETSEPSGASTGVNAGAAVSTGAVKEFTVTGDNFKFSPTTMTVNKGDRVRITFVNKQGFHDLVVDEYNARTKQMQAGAQETIEFVADKAG
;
A
#
# COMPACT_ATOMS: atom_id res chain seq x y z
N MET A 1 -47.11 -34.06 9.56
CA MET A 1 -46.02 -33.55 10.42
C MET A 1 -46.46 -32.22 11.01
N ASN A 2 -46.40 -32.06 12.34
CA ASN A 2 -46.97 -30.90 13.01
C ASN A 2 -46.09 -29.66 12.76
N LYS A 3 -46.69 -28.52 12.39
CA LYS A 3 -45.94 -27.28 12.12
C LYS A 3 -45.03 -26.87 13.29
N ASN A 4 -45.47 -27.14 14.52
CA ASN A 4 -44.70 -26.86 15.74
C ASN A 4 -43.49 -27.81 15.90
N VAL A 5 -43.61 -29.05 15.41
CA VAL A 5 -42.50 -30.01 15.41
C VAL A 5 -41.47 -29.61 14.34
N ILE A 6 -41.90 -29.15 13.18
CA ILE A 6 -41.00 -28.64 12.12
C ILE A 6 -40.27 -27.39 12.60
N LEU A 7 -40.97 -26.45 13.23
CA LEU A 7 -40.37 -25.23 13.77
C LEU A 7 -39.36 -25.53 14.88
N GLY A 8 -39.68 -26.47 15.78
CA GLY A 8 -38.76 -26.91 16.83
C GLY A 8 -37.46 -27.52 16.28
N VAL A 9 -37.55 -28.34 15.23
CA VAL A 9 -36.37 -28.94 14.60
C VAL A 9 -35.49 -27.89 13.93
N ILE A 10 -36.07 -26.88 13.26
CA ILE A 10 -35.31 -25.80 12.62
C ILE A 10 -34.56 -24.97 13.66
N VAL A 11 -35.19 -24.62 14.78
CA VAL A 11 -34.55 -23.83 15.84
C VAL A 11 -33.39 -24.61 16.46
N VAL A 12 -33.55 -25.91 16.70
CA VAL A 12 -32.48 -26.77 17.24
C VAL A 12 -31.31 -26.86 16.26
N LEU A 13 -31.56 -27.01 14.96
CA LEU A 13 -30.50 -27.05 13.95
C LEU A 13 -29.74 -25.72 13.85
N LEU A 14 -30.42 -24.58 13.99
CA LEU A 14 -29.77 -23.27 13.99
C LEU A 14 -28.88 -23.06 15.23
N ILE A 15 -29.32 -23.52 16.40
CA ILE A 15 -28.52 -23.44 17.64
C ILE A 15 -27.27 -24.32 17.52
N ILE A 16 -27.41 -25.56 17.03
CA ILE A 16 -26.27 -26.48 16.85
C ILE A 16 -25.28 -25.93 15.81
N GLY A 17 -25.78 -25.42 14.68
CA GLY A 17 -24.94 -24.79 13.65
C GLY A 17 -24.19 -23.56 14.18
N GLY A 18 -24.87 -22.71 14.97
CA GLY A 18 -24.26 -21.53 15.59
C GLY A 18 -23.13 -21.89 16.56
N ILE A 19 -23.32 -22.91 17.40
CA ILE A 19 -22.30 -23.37 18.36
C ILE A 19 -21.08 -23.95 17.62
N ALA A 20 -21.28 -24.75 16.56
CA ALA A 20 -20.19 -25.31 15.78
C ALA A 20 -19.33 -24.24 15.09
N VAL A 21 -19.97 -23.21 14.53
CA VAL A 21 -19.27 -22.07 13.90
C VAL A 21 -18.53 -21.23 14.94
N TYR A 22 -19.12 -21.01 16.12
CA TYR A 22 -18.47 -20.26 17.19
C TYR A 22 -17.24 -21.00 17.74
N ALA A 23 -17.35 -22.30 18.00
CA ALA A 23 -16.23 -23.10 18.49
C ALA A 23 -15.07 -23.17 17.48
N ASN A 24 -15.35 -23.17 16.18
CA ASN A 24 -14.32 -23.25 15.14
C ASN A 24 -13.59 -21.92 14.88
N ARG A 25 -14.03 -20.80 15.46
CA ARG A 25 -13.37 -19.48 15.29
C ARG A 25 -12.40 -19.13 16.43
N ASN A 26 -12.27 -19.97 17.46
CA ASN A 26 -11.49 -19.68 18.67
C ASN A 26 -10.14 -20.42 18.77
N THR A 27 -9.69 -21.15 17.75
CA THR A 27 -8.34 -21.75 17.75
C THR A 27 -7.31 -20.68 17.38
N ALA A 28 -6.69 -20.07 18.39
CA ALA A 28 -5.55 -19.18 18.20
C ALA A 28 -4.36 -19.96 17.60
N PRO A 29 -3.55 -19.34 16.71
CA PRO A 29 -2.32 -19.96 16.25
C PRO A 29 -1.30 -20.02 17.39
N ASP A 30 -0.91 -21.25 17.74
CA ASP A 30 0.21 -21.58 18.61
C ASP A 30 1.48 -20.92 18.08
N SER A 31 1.90 -19.83 18.71
CA SER A 31 3.14 -19.14 18.39
C SER A 31 4.18 -19.59 19.39
N THR A 32 4.79 -20.74 19.10
CA THR A 32 6.03 -21.18 19.72
C THR A 32 7.10 -20.14 19.42
N MET A 33 7.34 -19.25 20.39
CA MET A 33 8.52 -18.40 20.40
C MET A 33 9.68 -19.25 20.90
N GLU A 34 10.59 -19.62 19.99
CA GLU A 34 11.93 -20.05 20.35
C GLU A 34 12.67 -18.84 20.92
N GLU A 35 12.90 -18.87 22.23
CA GLU A 35 13.77 -17.96 22.94
C GLU A 35 15.23 -18.34 22.63
N VAL A 36 15.83 -17.65 21.67
CA VAL A 36 17.29 -17.66 21.48
C VAL A 36 17.86 -16.50 22.26
N GLU A 37 18.06 -16.75 23.55
CA GLU A 37 18.91 -15.95 24.42
C GLU A 37 20.36 -16.41 24.20
N ASN A 38 21.23 -15.51 23.78
CA ASN A 38 22.53 -15.25 24.40
C ASN A 38 23.46 -14.37 23.53
N ASN A 39 23.79 -13.21 24.10
CA ASN A 39 25.13 -12.63 24.23
C ASN A 39 25.98 -12.44 22.98
N ILE A 40 26.10 -11.19 22.50
CA ILE A 40 27.39 -10.63 22.11
C ILE A 40 27.53 -9.21 22.70
N GLU A 41 28.70 -9.02 23.28
CA GLU A 41 29.19 -7.96 24.16
C GLU A 41 29.23 -6.56 23.55
N GLU A 42 29.12 -5.56 24.44
CA GLU A 42 29.46 -4.17 24.17
C GLU A 42 30.97 -4.01 23.85
N MET A 43 31.28 -3.47 22.66
CA MET A 43 32.53 -2.73 22.36
C MET A 43 32.09 -1.46 21.62
N ASP A 44 32.14 -0.32 22.27
CA ASP A 44 33.26 0.64 22.31
C ASP A 44 33.60 1.30 20.95
N GLN A 45 33.44 2.63 20.97
CA GLN A 45 34.01 3.69 20.13
C GLN A 45 34.34 3.43 18.65
N GLY A 46 33.81 4.31 17.80
CA GLY A 46 34.43 4.57 16.50
C GLY A 46 33.61 5.46 15.58
N THR A 47 33.92 6.76 15.58
CA THR A 47 33.64 7.68 14.48
C THR A 47 34.06 7.07 13.14
N THR A 48 33.18 7.08 12.13
CA THR A 48 33.63 7.08 10.73
C THR A 48 32.59 7.78 9.85
N GLU A 49 33.01 8.93 9.32
CA GLU A 49 32.34 9.65 8.24
C GLU A 49 32.22 8.73 7.02
N THR A 50 31.02 8.59 6.46
CA THR A 50 30.85 7.98 5.13
C THR A 50 30.61 9.08 4.11
N THR A 51 31.72 9.47 3.51
CA THR A 51 31.82 10.05 2.17
C THR A 51 31.10 9.16 1.15
N THR A 52 30.28 9.75 0.28
CA THR A 52 29.98 9.14 -1.03
C THR A 52 30.21 10.20 -2.11
N THR A 53 31.25 9.92 -2.88
CA THR A 53 31.80 10.70 -3.98
C THR A 53 31.07 10.40 -5.29
N THR A 54 30.64 11.48 -5.95
CA THR A 54 30.70 11.81 -7.39
C THR A 54 30.48 10.72 -8.46
N THR A 55 29.56 11.02 -9.38
CA THR A 55 29.75 10.77 -10.83
C THR A 55 29.12 11.92 -11.64
N THR A 56 30.00 12.78 -12.17
CA THR A 56 29.83 13.65 -13.36
C THR A 56 30.36 12.80 -14.55
N THR A 57 29.95 12.84 -15.82
CA THR A 57 29.57 13.87 -16.80
C THR A 57 29.12 13.09 -18.05
N GLU A 58 28.16 13.57 -18.85
CA GLU A 58 28.40 13.69 -20.30
C GLU A 58 27.33 14.54 -20.99
N THR A 59 27.83 15.66 -21.53
CA THR A 59 27.23 16.60 -22.45
C THR A 59 27.35 16.05 -23.87
N SER A 60 26.25 16.01 -24.60
CA SER A 60 26.29 15.94 -26.05
C SER A 60 25.06 16.65 -26.62
N GLU A 61 25.26 17.85 -27.15
CA GLU A 61 24.37 18.47 -28.14
C GLU A 61 24.46 17.69 -29.46
N PRO A 62 23.37 17.70 -30.24
CA PRO A 62 23.53 18.15 -31.62
C PRO A 62 22.52 19.24 -31.98
N SER A 63 23.05 20.30 -32.58
CA SER A 63 22.32 21.31 -33.34
C SER A 63 21.86 20.75 -34.69
N GLY A 64 20.62 21.05 -35.07
CA GLY A 64 20.07 20.74 -36.39
C GLY A 64 18.57 21.00 -36.51
N ALA A 65 18.19 22.22 -36.89
CA ALA A 65 16.82 22.64 -37.17
C ALA A 65 16.28 22.06 -38.49
N SER A 66 15.00 21.65 -38.53
CA SER A 66 14.02 22.06 -39.57
C SER A 66 12.61 21.44 -39.37
N THR A 67 11.60 22.31 -39.36
CA THR A 67 10.22 22.15 -39.91
C THR A 67 9.20 21.21 -39.25
N GLY A 68 8.43 21.79 -38.33
CA GLY A 68 6.97 21.82 -38.23
C GLY A 68 6.11 20.62 -38.64
N VAL A 69 5.48 19.99 -37.64
CA VAL A 69 4.03 19.66 -37.63
C VAL A 69 3.50 19.82 -36.20
N ASN A 70 2.43 20.57 -36.04
CA ASN A 70 1.69 20.76 -34.80
C ASN A 70 0.76 19.55 -34.56
N ALA A 71 1.00 18.75 -33.52
CA ALA A 71 0.03 17.76 -33.02
C ALA A 71 0.36 17.32 -31.58
N GLY A 72 -0.33 17.91 -30.61
CA GLY A 72 -0.42 17.46 -29.23
C GLY A 72 0.75 17.90 -28.36
N ALA A 73 0.47 18.75 -27.37
CA ALA A 73 1.40 19.02 -26.28
C ALA A 73 1.70 17.69 -25.56
N ALA A 74 2.79 17.04 -25.94
CA ALA A 74 3.37 15.96 -25.17
C ALA A 74 3.82 16.61 -23.86
N VAL A 75 3.00 16.47 -22.83
CA VAL A 75 3.40 16.79 -21.47
C VAL A 75 4.63 15.93 -21.23
N SER A 76 5.81 16.55 -21.14
CA SER A 76 7.02 15.91 -20.69
C SER A 76 6.76 15.46 -19.26
N THR A 77 6.22 14.25 -19.11
CA THR A 77 6.02 13.66 -17.80
C THR A 77 7.39 13.47 -17.18
N GLY A 78 7.52 13.90 -15.93
CA GLY A 78 8.70 13.69 -15.11
C GLY A 78 8.95 12.21 -14.84
N ALA A 79 9.86 11.92 -13.93
CA ALA A 79 10.21 10.54 -13.62
C ALA A 79 8.99 9.79 -13.07
N VAL A 80 8.94 8.47 -13.30
CA VAL A 80 7.95 7.62 -12.63
C VAL A 80 8.39 7.43 -11.18
N LYS A 81 7.50 7.73 -10.23
CA LYS A 81 7.70 7.56 -8.80
C LYS A 81 6.71 6.53 -8.28
N GLU A 82 7.22 5.42 -7.77
CA GLU A 82 6.40 4.33 -7.25
C GLU A 82 6.39 4.32 -5.73
N PHE A 83 5.21 4.13 -5.15
CA PHE A 83 5.01 4.08 -3.71
C PHE A 83 4.10 2.91 -3.32
N THR A 84 4.36 2.36 -2.14
CA THR A 84 3.40 1.47 -1.46
C THR A 84 2.83 2.20 -0.26
N VAL A 85 1.52 2.33 -0.21
CA VAL A 85 0.79 2.92 0.92
C VAL A 85 -0.01 1.81 1.59
N THR A 86 0.20 1.60 2.89
CA THR A 86 -0.59 0.65 3.68
C THR A 86 -1.67 1.37 4.45
N GLY A 87 -2.92 0.91 4.33
CA GLY A 87 -4.03 1.33 5.18
C GLY A 87 -4.21 0.37 6.33
N ASP A 88 -4.35 0.90 7.53
CA ASP A 88 -4.70 0.17 8.74
C ASP A 88 -5.76 0.99 9.50
N ASN A 89 -6.30 0.46 10.60
CA ASN A 89 -7.34 1.15 11.36
C ASN A 89 -6.90 2.58 11.74
N PHE A 90 -7.58 3.56 11.13
CA PHE A 90 -7.39 5.00 11.34
C PHE A 90 -6.00 5.55 10.94
N LYS A 91 -5.22 4.86 10.10
CA LYS A 91 -3.90 5.34 9.67
C LYS A 91 -3.51 4.91 8.26
N PHE A 92 -2.67 5.72 7.64
CA PHE A 92 -1.92 5.37 6.43
C PHE A 92 -0.41 5.42 6.70
N SER A 93 0.35 4.59 6.00
CA SER A 93 1.81 4.62 6.02
C SER A 93 2.37 4.42 4.61
N PRO A 94 3.26 5.29 4.11
CA PRO A 94 3.75 6.50 4.77
C PRO A 94 2.63 7.56 4.91
N THR A 95 2.80 8.49 5.85
CA THR A 95 1.87 9.63 6.04
C THR A 95 2.13 10.77 5.06
N THR A 96 3.30 10.78 4.41
CA THR A 96 3.73 11.82 3.49
C THR A 96 4.60 11.21 2.40
N MET A 97 4.42 11.67 1.17
CA MET A 97 5.26 11.34 0.01
C MET A 97 5.57 12.65 -0.71
N THR A 98 6.80 12.79 -1.21
CA THR A 98 7.24 14.00 -1.91
C THR A 98 7.69 13.62 -3.32
N VAL A 99 7.21 14.37 -4.30
CA VAL A 99 7.51 14.19 -5.73
C VAL A 99 7.73 15.56 -6.36
N ASN A 100 8.34 15.59 -7.55
CA ASN A 100 8.47 16.83 -8.29
C ASN A 100 7.22 17.07 -9.14
N LYS A 101 6.91 18.35 -9.38
CA LYS A 101 5.86 18.72 -10.34
C LYS A 101 6.19 18.11 -11.71
N GLY A 102 5.20 17.42 -12.28
CA GLY A 102 5.29 16.72 -13.55
C GLY A 102 5.59 15.22 -13.41
N ASP A 103 6.07 14.74 -12.26
CA ASP A 103 6.32 13.31 -12.06
C ASP A 103 5.05 12.47 -12.25
N ARG A 104 5.20 11.27 -12.80
CA ARG A 104 4.11 10.28 -12.81
C ARG A 104 4.17 9.48 -11.53
N VAL A 105 3.14 9.60 -10.71
CA VAL A 105 3.03 8.94 -9.41
C VAL A 105 2.22 7.66 -9.57
N ARG A 106 2.78 6.53 -9.17
CA ARG A 106 2.13 5.23 -9.09
C ARG A 106 2.05 4.79 -7.63
N ILE A 107 0.85 4.70 -7.09
CA ILE A 107 0.63 4.27 -5.71
C ILE A 107 -0.03 2.91 -5.71
N THR A 108 0.61 1.93 -5.08
CA THR A 108 -0.02 0.66 -4.72
C THR A 108 -0.53 0.77 -3.29
N PHE A 109 -1.86 0.78 -3.13
CA PHE A 109 -2.50 0.78 -1.84
C PHE A 109 -2.73 -0.66 -1.37
N VAL A 110 -2.31 -0.99 -0.15
CA VAL A 110 -2.50 -2.28 0.50
C VAL A 110 -3.36 -2.09 1.74
N ASN A 111 -4.58 -2.64 1.75
CA ASN A 111 -5.44 -2.56 2.92
C ASN A 111 -5.14 -3.71 3.89
N LYS A 112 -4.58 -3.40 5.08
CA LYS A 112 -4.24 -4.41 6.10
C LYS A 112 -5.40 -4.75 7.02
N GLN A 113 -6.28 -3.80 7.33
CA GLN A 113 -7.40 -3.97 8.26
C GLN A 113 -8.60 -3.11 7.87
N GLY A 114 -9.81 -3.55 8.20
CA GLY A 114 -11.02 -2.75 7.97
C GLY A 114 -11.45 -2.67 6.50
N PHE A 115 -12.28 -1.67 6.18
CA PHE A 115 -12.82 -1.41 4.85
C PHE A 115 -12.48 0.02 4.45
N HIS A 116 -11.47 0.17 3.59
CA HIS A 116 -10.86 1.46 3.28
C HIS A 116 -10.62 1.63 1.77
N ASP A 117 -10.62 2.87 1.34
CA ASP A 117 -10.03 3.35 0.10
C ASP A 117 -8.87 4.32 0.37
N LEU A 118 -8.10 4.60 -0.69
CA LEU A 118 -7.17 5.72 -0.74
C LEU A 118 -7.71 6.73 -1.74
N VAL A 119 -7.78 8.00 -1.35
CA VAL A 119 -8.22 9.12 -2.20
C VAL A 119 -7.12 10.19 -2.23
N VAL A 120 -6.79 10.64 -3.43
CA VAL A 120 -5.89 11.77 -3.67
C VAL A 120 -6.70 12.85 -4.38
N ASP A 121 -7.28 13.75 -3.56
CA ASP A 121 -8.37 14.66 -3.95
C ASP A 121 -8.00 15.55 -5.14
N GLU A 122 -6.84 16.20 -5.12
CA GLU A 122 -6.41 17.18 -6.13
C GLU A 122 -6.18 16.56 -7.51
N TYR A 123 -6.00 15.24 -7.58
CA TYR A 123 -5.68 14.50 -8.80
C TYR A 123 -6.83 13.61 -9.29
N ASN A 124 -7.97 13.62 -8.60
CA ASN A 124 -9.12 12.75 -8.90
C ASN A 124 -8.69 11.28 -9.03
N ALA A 125 -7.70 10.87 -8.23
CA ALA A 125 -7.14 9.53 -8.23
C ALA A 125 -7.56 8.83 -6.95
N ARG A 126 -8.27 7.70 -7.08
CA ARG A 126 -8.75 6.94 -5.93
C ARG A 126 -8.82 5.45 -6.21
N THR A 127 -8.62 4.65 -5.17
CA THR A 127 -8.94 3.22 -5.23
C THR A 127 -10.43 3.01 -5.04
N LYS A 128 -10.89 1.79 -5.29
CA LYS A 128 -12.15 1.29 -4.74
C LYS A 128 -12.00 1.15 -3.23
N GLN A 129 -13.14 1.14 -2.54
CA GLN A 129 -13.18 0.67 -1.16
C GLN A 129 -13.01 -0.85 -1.16
N MET A 130 -12.09 -1.34 -0.36
CA MET A 130 -11.67 -2.74 -0.37
C MET A 130 -11.60 -3.30 1.04
N GLN A 131 -11.82 -4.60 1.17
CA GLN A 131 -11.66 -5.34 2.42
C GLN A 131 -10.18 -5.50 2.79
N ALA A 132 -9.91 -5.85 4.05
CA ALA A 132 -8.57 -6.24 4.50
C ALA A 132 -7.99 -7.37 3.64
N GLY A 133 -6.69 -7.29 3.35
CA GLY A 133 -5.94 -8.21 2.50
C GLY A 133 -5.98 -7.89 1.00
N ALA A 134 -6.81 -6.94 0.56
CA ALA A 134 -6.87 -6.52 -0.83
C ALA A 134 -5.92 -5.34 -1.12
N GLN A 135 -5.56 -5.20 -2.40
CA GLN A 135 -4.72 -4.10 -2.90
C GLN A 135 -5.18 -3.60 -4.27
N GLU A 136 -4.90 -2.34 -4.56
CA GLU A 136 -5.16 -1.72 -5.86
C GLU A 136 -4.09 -0.66 -6.15
N THR A 137 -3.75 -0.50 -7.42
CA THR A 137 -2.77 0.50 -7.87
C THR A 137 -3.47 1.60 -8.64
N ILE A 138 -3.15 2.85 -8.30
CA ILE A 138 -3.61 4.05 -9.01
C ILE A 138 -2.40 4.81 -9.56
N GLU A 139 -2.62 5.53 -10.66
CA GLU A 139 -1.62 6.40 -11.26
C GLU A 139 -2.19 7.79 -11.55
N PHE A 140 -1.37 8.82 -11.37
CA PHE A 140 -1.67 10.18 -11.79
C PHE A 140 -0.37 10.94 -12.11
N VAL A 141 -0.51 12.10 -12.76
CA VAL A 141 0.62 13.03 -12.97
C VAL A 141 0.53 14.13 -11.93
N ALA A 142 1.61 14.39 -11.20
CA ALA A 142 1.71 15.47 -10.22
C ALA A 142 1.81 16.83 -10.90
N ASP A 143 0.77 17.25 -11.61
CA ASP A 143 0.74 18.47 -12.43
C ASP A 143 0.56 19.78 -11.63
N LYS A 144 0.37 19.67 -10.31
CA LYS A 144 0.22 20.77 -9.36
C LYS A 144 1.34 20.73 -8.32
N ALA A 145 1.69 21.90 -7.78
CA ALA A 145 2.61 22.02 -6.66
C ALA A 145 1.84 22.49 -5.43
N GLY A 146 2.21 22.01 -4.25
CA GLY A 146 1.53 22.30 -2.99
C GLY A 146 1.64 21.14 -2.01
#